data_AF-A0A217EGG1-F1
#
_entry.id   AF-A0A217EGG1-F1
#
_cell.length_a   1.000
_cell.length_b   1.000
_cell.length_c   1.000
_cell.angle_alpha   90.00
_cell.angle_beta   90.00
_cell.angle_gamma   90.00
#
_symmetry.space_group_name_H-M   'P 1'
#
loop_
_entity.id
_entity.type
_entity.pdbx_description
1 polymer ?
#
loop_
_entity_poly.entity_id
_entity_poly.type
_entity_poly.pdbx_seq_one_letter_code
_entity_poly.pdbx_strand_id
1 'polypeptide(L)'
;MDFDNIKFETKRLSISTIQKQDYDDIYRDITPSLTRYLSWNPSETFEDFVQIAEDWQQNMRTQKERLVLTIRDKTDQRFLGLTGIHECLTVLPALGIWISESEHHQGLGREAVHGLIAWASQHHIELNISGFLYPVALENPPSRKIAEAANGTLISYQQEKKFMTLTYYIPLKRDPIDSTTSYFI
;
A
#
# COMPACT_ATOMS: atom_id res chain seq x y z
N MET A 1 -8.49 -15.92 -0.91
CA MET A 1 -7.76 -15.33 0.23
C MET A 1 -8.70 -14.68 1.25
N ASP A 2 -8.35 -14.77 2.54
CA ASP A 2 -8.98 -14.06 3.65
C ASP A 2 -8.17 -12.79 3.98
N PHE A 3 -8.82 -11.62 4.00
CA PHE A 3 -8.16 -10.34 4.23
C PHE A 3 -8.11 -9.95 5.71
N ASP A 4 -8.81 -10.66 6.61
CA ASP A 4 -8.82 -10.34 8.04
C ASP A 4 -7.48 -10.69 8.74
N ASN A 5 -6.69 -11.58 8.15
CA ASN A 5 -5.54 -12.21 8.81
C ASN A 5 -4.22 -12.10 8.03
N ILE A 6 -4.08 -11.06 7.19
CA ILE A 6 -2.82 -10.84 6.47
C ILE A 6 -1.77 -10.32 7.43
N LYS A 7 -0.59 -10.96 7.42
CA LYS A 7 0.60 -10.49 8.13
C LYS A 7 1.85 -10.89 7.37
N PHE A 8 2.79 -9.96 7.24
CA PHE A 8 4.14 -10.23 6.75
C PHE A 8 5.12 -9.22 7.34
N GLU A 9 6.41 -9.51 7.21
CA GLU A 9 7.47 -8.68 7.76
C GLU A 9 8.50 -8.34 6.69
N THR A 10 9.14 -7.19 6.87
CA THR A 10 10.33 -6.80 6.13
C THR A 10 11.53 -6.78 7.08
N LYS A 11 12.62 -6.11 6.68
CA LYS A 11 13.79 -5.93 7.55
C LYS A 11 13.44 -5.17 8.82
N ARG A 12 12.67 -4.09 8.70
CA ARG A 12 12.33 -3.17 9.81
C ARG A 12 10.84 -3.12 10.15
N LEU A 13 9.97 -3.64 9.29
CA LEU A 13 8.52 -3.42 9.40
C LEU A 13 7.79 -4.72 9.73
N SER A 14 6.79 -4.61 10.61
CA SER A 14 5.70 -5.57 10.74
C SER A 14 4.48 -4.97 10.04
N ILE A 15 3.93 -5.69 9.07
CA ILE A 15 2.79 -5.23 8.27
C ILE A 15 1.65 -6.22 8.45
N SER A 16 0.47 -5.72 8.83
CA SER A 16 -0.69 -6.58 9.12
C SER A 16 -2.02 -5.91 8.83
N THR A 17 -3.08 -6.68 8.66
CA THR A 17 -4.45 -6.17 8.54
C THR A 17 -4.80 -5.22 9.68
N ILE A 18 -5.40 -4.07 9.32
CA ILE A 18 -5.91 -3.07 10.27
C ILE A 18 -6.89 -3.66 11.28
N GLN A 19 -6.71 -3.32 12.55
CA GLN A 19 -7.58 -3.69 13.67
C GLN A 19 -8.14 -2.45 14.37
N LYS A 20 -9.20 -2.62 15.17
CA LYS A 20 -9.83 -1.50 15.91
C LYS A 20 -8.85 -0.77 16.83
N GLN A 21 -7.90 -1.49 17.40
CA GLN A 21 -6.84 -0.93 18.26
C GLN A 21 -5.88 0.03 17.52
N ASP A 22 -5.89 0.04 16.19
CA ASP A 22 -5.05 0.94 15.39
C ASP A 22 -5.72 2.30 15.14
N TYR A 23 -7.02 2.46 15.46
CA TYR A 23 -7.80 3.61 15.04
C TYR A 23 -7.29 4.93 15.63
N ASP A 24 -6.93 4.95 16.92
CA ASP A 24 -6.38 6.13 17.57
C ASP A 24 -5.04 6.55 16.94
N ASP A 25 -4.18 5.59 16.66
CA ASP A 25 -2.88 5.82 16.01
C ASP A 25 -3.05 6.39 14.60
N ILE A 26 -3.97 5.82 13.83
CA ILE A 26 -4.26 6.25 12.47
C ILE A 26 -4.84 7.67 12.48
N TYR A 27 -5.87 7.92 13.28
CA TYR A 27 -6.54 9.22 13.32
C TYR A 27 -5.58 10.35 13.71
N ARG A 28 -4.74 10.12 14.72
CA ARG A 28 -3.74 11.08 15.17
C ARG A 28 -2.78 11.50 14.05
N ASP A 29 -2.37 10.56 13.20
CA ASP A 29 -1.33 10.79 12.19
C ASP A 29 -1.90 11.24 10.84
N ILE A 30 -3.23 11.14 10.61
CA ILE A 30 -3.89 11.66 9.40
C ILE A 30 -4.09 13.18 9.52
N THR A 31 -3.10 13.93 9.05
CA THR A 31 -3.12 15.40 9.03
C THR A 31 -3.49 15.98 7.65
N PRO A 32 -3.94 17.25 7.56
CA PRO A 32 -4.14 17.92 6.27
C PRO A 32 -2.87 17.98 5.42
N SER A 33 -1.70 18.12 6.06
CA SER A 33 -0.41 18.08 5.36
C SER A 33 -0.12 16.70 4.80
N LEU A 34 -0.36 15.62 5.56
CA LEU A 34 -0.17 14.25 5.08
C LEU A 34 -1.06 13.94 3.87
N THR A 35 -2.33 14.30 3.97
CA THR A 35 -3.36 13.97 2.97
C THR A 35 -3.36 14.87 1.74
N ARG A 36 -2.46 15.86 1.65
CA ARG A 36 -2.39 16.79 0.50
C ARG A 36 -2.26 16.09 -0.86
N TYR A 37 -1.61 14.92 -0.88
CA TYR A 37 -1.45 14.07 -2.07
C TYR A 37 -2.27 12.78 -2.03
N LEU A 38 -3.29 12.72 -1.17
CA LEU A 38 -4.30 11.64 -1.15
C LEU A 38 -5.59 12.15 -1.81
N SER A 39 -6.40 11.24 -2.35
CA SER A 39 -7.66 11.60 -3.04
C SER A 39 -8.73 12.17 -2.10
N TRP A 40 -8.54 12.03 -0.80
CA TRP A 40 -9.44 12.45 0.27
C TRP A 40 -8.75 13.43 1.24
N ASN A 41 -9.54 14.03 2.13
CA ASN A 41 -9.07 14.89 3.21
C ASN A 41 -9.35 14.20 4.56
N PRO A 42 -8.65 14.56 5.65
CA PRO A 42 -8.86 13.98 6.96
C PRO A 42 -10.31 14.18 7.42
N SER A 43 -10.82 13.22 8.19
CA SER A 43 -12.07 13.41 8.93
C SER A 43 -11.91 14.50 9.98
N GLU A 44 -12.95 15.30 10.19
CA GLU A 44 -12.93 16.36 11.21
C GLU A 44 -12.97 15.79 12.63
N THR A 45 -13.70 14.69 12.82
CA THR A 45 -13.87 14.04 14.13
C THR A 45 -13.34 12.62 14.13
N PHE A 46 -13.03 12.12 15.33
CA PHE A 46 -12.62 10.73 15.51
C PHE A 46 -13.78 9.77 15.20
N GLU A 47 -14.99 10.12 15.59
CA GLU A 47 -16.20 9.35 15.34
C GLU A 47 -16.44 9.14 13.83
N ASP A 48 -16.28 10.18 13.02
CA ASP A 48 -16.39 10.08 11.56
C ASP A 48 -15.28 9.19 10.98
N PHE A 49 -14.07 9.30 11.50
CA PHE A 49 -12.97 8.41 11.10
C PHE A 49 -13.25 6.95 11.46
N VAL A 50 -13.80 6.67 12.65
CA VAL A 50 -14.16 5.30 13.05
C VAL A 50 -15.16 4.69 12.06
N GLN A 51 -16.17 5.44 11.62
CA GLN A 51 -17.11 4.95 10.60
C GLN A 51 -16.39 4.59 9.29
N ILE A 52 -15.49 5.45 8.83
CA ILE A 52 -14.68 5.20 7.63
C ILE A 52 -13.79 3.94 7.78
N ALA A 53 -13.16 3.76 8.94
CA ALA A 53 -12.30 2.62 9.21
C ALA A 53 -13.10 1.31 9.32
N GLU A 54 -14.29 1.35 9.93
CA GLU A 54 -15.22 0.22 9.97
C GLU A 54 -15.73 -0.15 8.57
N ASP A 55 -16.01 0.83 7.71
CA ASP A 55 -16.36 0.59 6.31
C ASP A 55 -15.21 -0.09 5.54
N TRP A 56 -13.95 0.28 5.83
CA TRP A 56 -12.79 -0.40 5.24
C TRP A 56 -12.74 -1.87 5.65
N GLN A 57 -12.90 -2.16 6.96
CA GLN A 57 -12.93 -3.54 7.45
C GLN A 57 -14.11 -4.34 6.87
N GLN A 58 -15.29 -3.73 6.78
CA GLN A 58 -16.46 -4.38 6.22
C GLN A 58 -16.27 -4.68 4.72
N ASN A 59 -15.70 -3.75 3.95
CA ASN A 59 -15.35 -3.99 2.55
C ASN A 59 -14.33 -5.14 2.43
N MET A 60 -13.28 -5.15 3.26
CA MET A 60 -12.28 -6.24 3.27
C MET A 60 -12.89 -7.63 3.52
N ARG A 61 -13.93 -7.71 4.37
CA ARG A 61 -14.59 -8.99 4.70
C ARG A 61 -15.56 -9.46 3.63
N THR A 62 -16.31 -8.54 3.04
CA THR A 62 -17.46 -8.86 2.19
C THR A 62 -17.16 -8.68 0.72
N GLN A 63 -16.86 -7.44 0.31
CA GLN A 63 -16.68 -7.07 -1.09
C GLN A 63 -15.27 -7.40 -1.59
N LYS A 64 -14.27 -7.40 -0.70
CA LYS A 64 -12.85 -7.65 -1.00
C LYS A 64 -12.32 -6.72 -2.10
N GLU A 65 -12.80 -5.48 -2.16
CA GLU A 65 -12.33 -4.50 -3.16
C GLU A 65 -11.09 -3.75 -2.67
N ARG A 66 -10.81 -3.73 -1.37
CA ARG A 66 -9.58 -3.16 -0.81
C ARG A 66 -8.99 -4.06 0.26
N LEU A 67 -7.70 -3.88 0.48
CA LEU A 67 -6.91 -4.43 1.57
C LEU A 67 -6.18 -3.26 2.24
N VAL A 68 -6.43 -3.03 3.52
CA VAL A 68 -5.78 -1.97 4.31
C VAL A 68 -4.91 -2.61 5.38
N LEU A 69 -3.63 -2.28 5.38
CA LEU A 69 -2.61 -2.85 6.25
C LEU A 69 -1.93 -1.74 7.06
N THR A 70 -1.76 -1.98 8.34
CA THR A 70 -0.94 -1.15 9.21
C THR A 70 0.53 -1.47 9.03
N ILE A 71 1.37 -0.45 9.15
CA ILE A 71 2.82 -0.55 9.16
C ILE A 71 3.28 -0.19 10.56
N ARG A 72 3.95 -1.12 11.22
CA ARG A 72 4.55 -0.90 12.54
C ARG A 72 6.04 -1.18 12.49
N ASP A 73 6.82 -0.49 13.32
CA ASP A 73 8.21 -0.86 13.53
C ASP A 73 8.25 -2.26 14.13
N LYS A 74 9.10 -3.13 13.58
CA LYS A 74 9.18 -4.53 13.99
C LYS A 74 9.66 -4.70 15.43
N THR A 75 10.48 -3.77 15.93
CA THR A 75 11.14 -3.86 17.23
C THR A 75 10.24 -3.40 18.36
N ASP A 76 9.67 -2.20 18.24
CA ASP A 76 8.88 -1.57 19.32
C ASP A 76 7.38 -1.51 19.03
N GLN A 77 6.94 -2.00 17.86
CA GLN A 77 5.54 -2.03 17.42
C GLN A 77 4.89 -0.65 17.29
N ARG A 78 5.68 0.42 17.27
CA ARG A 78 5.19 1.77 17.04
C ARG A 78 4.53 1.90 15.68
N PHE A 79 3.41 2.61 15.60
CA PHE A 79 2.71 2.89 14.35
C PHE A 79 3.55 3.80 13.45
N LEU A 80 3.65 3.43 12.17
CA LEU A 80 4.43 4.16 11.17
C LEU A 80 3.59 4.62 9.97
N GLY A 81 2.39 4.08 9.78
CA GLY A 81 1.50 4.45 8.67
C GLY A 81 0.67 3.29 8.15
N LEU A 82 0.11 3.46 6.94
CA LEU A 82 -0.71 2.45 6.28
C LEU A 82 -0.18 2.17 4.87
N THR A 83 -0.27 0.92 4.44
CA THR A 83 -0.16 0.51 3.03
C THR A 83 -1.35 -0.36 2.65
N GLY A 84 -1.58 -0.56 1.36
CA GLY A 84 -2.72 -1.36 0.95
C GLY A 84 -2.82 -1.56 -0.54
N ILE A 85 -3.84 -2.31 -0.91
CA ILE A 85 -4.23 -2.61 -2.28
C ILE A 85 -5.67 -2.12 -2.44
N HIS A 86 -5.93 -1.41 -3.52
CA HIS A 86 -7.25 -0.95 -3.95
C HIS A 86 -7.63 -1.70 -5.23
N GLU A 87 -8.93 -1.84 -5.48
CA GLU A 87 -9.45 -2.54 -6.65
C GLU A 87 -8.94 -3.99 -6.75
N CYS A 88 -8.92 -4.69 -5.60
CA CYS A 88 -8.30 -6.02 -5.46
C CYS A 88 -8.95 -7.12 -6.32
N LEU A 89 -10.13 -6.86 -6.91
CA LEU A 89 -10.81 -7.79 -7.81
C LEU A 89 -10.38 -7.63 -9.28
N THR A 90 -9.43 -6.74 -9.56
CA THR A 90 -8.88 -6.51 -10.90
C THR A 90 -7.55 -7.21 -11.09
N VAL A 91 -7.14 -7.44 -12.34
CA VAL A 91 -5.85 -8.04 -12.68
C VAL A 91 -4.66 -7.10 -12.47
N LEU A 92 -4.91 -5.81 -12.25
CA LEU A 92 -3.95 -4.74 -12.05
C LEU A 92 -4.41 -3.80 -10.93
N PRO A 93 -4.46 -4.28 -9.67
CA PRO A 93 -4.94 -3.46 -8.57
C PRO A 93 -3.97 -2.32 -8.27
N ALA A 94 -4.49 -1.25 -7.66
CA ALA A 94 -3.71 -0.07 -7.32
C ALA A 94 -3.09 -0.18 -5.91
N LEU A 95 -1.79 0.09 -5.80
CA LEU A 95 -1.09 0.14 -4.51
C LEU A 95 -1.27 1.51 -3.85
N GLY A 96 -1.35 1.52 -2.51
CA GLY A 96 -1.44 2.72 -1.70
C GLY A 96 -0.44 2.70 -0.54
N ILE A 97 0.04 3.88 -0.15
CA ILE A 97 0.93 4.06 1.02
C ILE A 97 0.79 5.48 1.56
N TRP A 98 0.86 5.60 2.87
CA TRP A 98 1.35 6.79 3.54
C TRP A 98 2.13 6.39 4.79
N ILE A 99 3.11 7.21 5.14
CA ILE A 99 3.93 7.07 6.35
C ILE A 99 3.64 8.28 7.22
N SER A 100 3.58 8.11 8.54
CA SER A 100 3.45 9.21 9.50
C SER A 100 4.50 10.28 9.22
N GLU A 101 4.13 11.56 9.29
CA GLU A 101 5.02 12.66 8.89
C GLU A 101 6.32 12.70 9.71
N SER A 102 6.27 12.32 10.99
CA SER A 102 7.48 12.22 11.83
C SER A 102 8.45 11.14 11.36
N GLU A 103 7.99 10.20 10.53
CA GLU A 103 8.75 9.03 10.07
C GLU A 103 9.22 9.13 8.61
N HIS A 104 9.06 10.31 7.99
CA HIS A 104 9.51 10.55 6.63
C HIS A 104 11.05 10.55 6.54
N HIS A 105 11.56 10.43 5.32
CA HIS A 105 13.00 10.47 4.98
C HIS A 105 13.86 9.31 5.54
N GLN A 106 13.26 8.30 6.17
CA GLN A 106 13.94 7.10 6.67
C GLN A 106 13.89 5.88 5.71
N GLY A 107 13.32 6.08 4.52
CA GLY A 107 13.15 5.02 3.52
C GLY A 107 12.06 3.98 3.85
N LEU A 108 11.24 4.22 4.88
CA LEU A 108 10.21 3.28 5.35
C LEU A 108 9.10 3.07 4.30
N GLY A 109 8.64 4.13 3.62
CA GLY A 109 7.63 4.01 2.57
C GLY A 109 8.06 3.12 1.40
N ARG A 110 9.33 3.24 0.98
CA ARG A 110 9.90 2.35 -0.05
C ARG A 110 9.92 0.90 0.41
N GLU A 111 10.38 0.67 1.65
CA GLU A 111 10.44 -0.68 2.20
C GLU A 111 9.05 -1.31 2.33
N ALA A 112 8.05 -0.55 2.79
CA ALA A 112 6.68 -1.01 2.91
C ALA A 112 6.09 -1.41 1.55
N VAL A 113 6.20 -0.55 0.52
CA VAL A 113 5.67 -0.85 -0.82
C VAL A 113 6.40 -2.03 -1.45
N HIS A 114 7.72 -2.13 -1.32
CA HIS A 114 8.47 -3.28 -1.83
C HIS A 114 8.09 -4.58 -1.10
N GLY A 115 7.85 -4.51 0.21
CA GLY A 115 7.34 -5.63 1.01
C GLY A 115 5.95 -6.07 0.53
N LEU A 116 5.04 -5.12 0.33
CA LEU A 116 3.70 -5.39 -0.18
C LEU A 116 3.72 -6.01 -1.59
N ILE A 117 4.54 -5.48 -2.50
CA ILE A 117 4.72 -6.06 -3.84
C ILE A 117 5.22 -7.49 -3.74
N ALA A 118 6.23 -7.76 -2.90
CA ALA A 118 6.78 -9.10 -2.74
C ALA A 118 5.72 -10.07 -2.19
N TRP A 119 5.03 -9.69 -1.12
CA TRP A 119 3.96 -10.50 -0.54
C TRP A 119 2.83 -10.76 -1.54
N ALA A 120 2.32 -9.73 -2.22
CA ALA A 120 1.22 -9.90 -3.18
C ALA A 120 1.65 -10.71 -4.40
N SER A 121 2.91 -10.58 -4.85
CA SER A 121 3.44 -11.38 -5.96
C SER A 121 3.52 -12.87 -5.61
N GLN A 122 3.84 -13.22 -4.36
CA GLN A 122 3.81 -14.62 -3.90
C GLN A 122 2.39 -15.20 -3.92
N HIS A 123 1.37 -14.35 -3.76
CA HIS A 123 -0.04 -14.75 -3.73
C HIS A 123 -0.79 -14.39 -5.02
N HIS A 124 -0.08 -14.13 -6.13
CA HIS A 124 -0.68 -13.56 -7.33
C HIS A 124 -1.79 -14.43 -7.94
N ILE A 125 -1.70 -15.76 -7.81
CA ILE A 125 -2.74 -16.70 -8.27
C ILE A 125 -4.01 -16.54 -7.43
N GLU A 126 -3.88 -16.49 -6.10
CA GLU A 126 -5.03 -16.35 -5.19
C GLU A 126 -5.70 -14.97 -5.28
N LEU A 127 -4.90 -13.95 -5.58
CA LEU A 127 -5.35 -12.58 -5.79
C LEU A 127 -5.81 -12.32 -7.23
N ASN A 128 -5.56 -13.24 -8.16
CA ASN A 128 -5.80 -13.08 -9.59
C ASN A 128 -5.16 -11.80 -10.19
N ILE A 129 -3.88 -11.56 -9.89
CA ILE A 129 -3.16 -10.36 -10.33
C ILE A 129 -1.99 -10.70 -11.27
N SER A 130 -1.69 -9.77 -12.17
CA SER A 130 -0.62 -9.88 -13.19
C SER A 130 0.43 -8.76 -13.09
N GLY A 131 0.24 -7.85 -12.15
CA GLY A 131 1.04 -6.67 -11.90
C GLY A 131 0.25 -5.70 -11.02
N PHE A 132 0.73 -4.47 -10.92
CA PHE A 132 0.11 -3.44 -10.08
C PHE A 132 0.07 -2.11 -10.79
N LEU A 133 -0.89 -1.29 -10.42
CA LEU A 133 -0.87 0.15 -10.68
C LEU A 133 -0.38 0.87 -9.43
N TYR A 134 0.32 1.99 -9.63
CA TYR A 134 0.74 2.84 -8.53
C TYR A 134 0.51 4.31 -8.91
N PRO A 135 -0.71 4.82 -8.69
CA PRO A 135 -1.05 6.22 -8.92
C PRO A 135 -0.42 7.11 -7.84
N VAL A 136 0.29 8.14 -8.27
CA VAL A 136 0.96 9.10 -7.38
C VAL A 136 0.76 10.52 -7.90
N ALA A 137 0.66 11.50 -7.00
CA ALA A 137 0.63 12.91 -7.42
C ALA A 137 1.94 13.30 -8.12
N LEU A 138 1.85 14.09 -9.19
CA LEU A 138 3.00 14.62 -9.94
C LEU A 138 3.95 15.39 -9.01
N GLU A 139 3.36 16.15 -8.09
CA GLU A 139 4.01 17.00 -7.09
C GLU A 139 4.48 16.23 -5.85
N ASN A 140 4.41 14.89 -5.86
CA ASN A 140 4.93 14.02 -4.80
C ASN A 140 6.18 13.23 -5.26
N PRO A 141 7.37 13.87 -5.32
CA PRO A 141 8.62 13.18 -5.69
C PRO A 141 8.96 11.95 -4.83
N PRO A 142 8.73 11.95 -3.49
CA PRO A 142 8.96 10.75 -2.68
C PRO A 142 8.22 9.50 -3.20
N SER A 143 6.92 9.60 -3.47
CA SER A 143 6.14 8.44 -3.95
C SER A 143 6.54 8.04 -5.38
N ARG A 144 6.88 9.00 -6.24
CA ARG A 144 7.41 8.69 -7.58
C ARG A 144 8.72 7.88 -7.52
N LYS A 145 9.64 8.27 -6.63
CA LYS A 145 10.89 7.53 -6.41
C LYS A 145 10.65 6.10 -5.90
N ILE A 146 9.57 5.86 -5.15
CA ILE A 146 9.17 4.51 -4.77
C ILE A 146 8.75 3.71 -6.01
N ALA A 147 7.94 4.30 -6.89
CA ALA A 147 7.52 3.67 -8.14
C ALA A 147 8.72 3.29 -9.02
N GLU A 148 9.63 4.23 -9.24
CA GLU A 148 10.85 4.05 -10.03
C GLU A 148 11.74 2.95 -9.42
N ALA A 149 11.91 2.95 -8.10
CA ALA A 149 12.69 1.93 -7.39
C ALA A 149 12.06 0.53 -7.40
N ALA A 150 10.76 0.43 -7.66
CA ALA A 150 10.01 -0.81 -7.84
C ALA A 150 9.97 -1.27 -9.30
N ASN A 151 10.84 -0.74 -10.18
CA ASN A 151 10.84 -0.98 -11.62
C ASN A 151 9.54 -0.54 -12.30
N GLY A 152 8.87 0.47 -11.74
CA GLY A 152 7.65 1.04 -12.28
C GLY A 152 7.89 1.75 -13.60
N THR A 153 7.02 1.51 -14.57
CA THR A 153 6.99 2.21 -15.85
C THR A 153 5.81 3.17 -15.86
N LEU A 154 6.03 4.45 -16.16
CA LEU A 154 4.96 5.44 -16.25
C LEU A 154 4.08 5.16 -17.47
N ILE A 155 2.78 4.94 -17.25
CA ILE A 155 1.84 4.54 -18.32
C ILE A 155 0.72 5.56 -18.57
N SER A 156 0.44 6.45 -17.62
CA SER A 156 -0.60 7.48 -17.82
C SER A 156 -0.37 8.75 -16.98
N TYR A 157 -1.02 9.81 -17.44
CA TYR A 157 -1.11 11.13 -16.81
C TYR A 157 -2.57 11.52 -16.79
N GLN A 158 -3.12 11.91 -15.64
CA GLN A 158 -4.53 12.27 -15.51
C GLN A 158 -4.72 13.41 -14.52
N GLN A 159 -5.44 14.45 -14.94
CA GLN A 159 -5.84 15.53 -14.03
C GLN A 159 -6.97 15.03 -13.13
N GLU A 160 -6.70 14.91 -11.83
CA GLU A 160 -7.71 14.63 -10.82
C GLU A 160 -8.21 15.93 -10.17
N LYS A 161 -9.25 15.83 -9.36
CA LYS A 161 -9.83 16.99 -8.65
C LYS A 161 -8.81 17.75 -7.80
N LYS A 162 -7.88 17.04 -7.13
CA LYS A 162 -6.89 17.63 -6.21
C LYS A 162 -5.53 17.95 -6.85
N PHE A 163 -5.06 17.11 -7.77
CA PHE A 163 -3.71 17.20 -8.34
C PHE A 163 -3.62 16.42 -9.65
N MET A 164 -2.53 16.62 -10.40
CA MET A 164 -2.19 15.75 -11.52
C MET A 164 -1.67 14.42 -10.99
N THR A 165 -2.22 13.31 -11.48
CA THR A 165 -1.80 11.95 -11.12
C THR A 165 -0.95 11.34 -12.22
N LEU A 166 0.16 10.73 -11.82
CA LEU A 166 1.00 9.85 -12.63
C LEU A 166 0.73 8.41 -12.21
N THR A 167 0.37 7.54 -13.15
CA THR A 167 0.18 6.11 -12.84
C THR A 167 1.32 5.28 -13.41
N TYR A 168 2.00 4.56 -12.52
CA TYR A 168 3.04 3.61 -12.89
C TYR A 168 2.46 2.20 -12.95
N TYR A 169 2.80 1.45 -13.99
CA TYR A 169 2.67 -0.01 -14.00
C TYR A 169 3.89 -0.61 -13.30
N ILE A 170 3.67 -1.52 -12.35
CA ILE A 170 4.71 -2.25 -11.64
C ILE A 170 4.53 -3.74 -11.92
N PRO A 171 5.55 -4.45 -12.46
CA PRO A 171 5.45 -5.88 -12.71
C PRO A 171 5.44 -6.68 -11.40
N LEU A 172 4.92 -7.90 -11.44
CA LEU A 172 5.08 -8.84 -10.33
C LEU A 172 6.57 -9.06 -10.03
N LYS A 173 6.90 -9.17 -8.75
CA LYS A 173 8.23 -9.63 -8.35
C LYS A 173 8.30 -11.12 -8.62
N ARG A 174 9.10 -11.51 -9.62
CA ARG A 174 9.46 -12.90 -9.84
C ARG A 174 10.47 -13.28 -8.77
N ASP A 175 10.29 -14.44 -8.15
CA ASP A 175 11.42 -15.05 -7.45
C ASP A 175 12.57 -15.20 -8.46
N PRO A 176 13.83 -15.07 -8.04
CA PRO A 176 14.93 -15.45 -8.90
C PRO A 176 14.65 -16.88 -9.34
N ILE A 177 14.36 -17.07 -10.63
CA ILE A 177 14.36 -18.40 -11.21
C ILE A 177 15.76 -18.93 -10.90
N ASP A 178 15.84 -20.00 -10.11
CA ASP A 178 17.07 -20.74 -9.91
C ASP A 178 17.59 -21.05 -11.31
N SER A 179 18.66 -20.38 -11.72
CA SER A 179 19.16 -20.36 -13.10
C SER A 179 19.92 -21.65 -13.43
N THR A 180 19.51 -22.75 -12.82
CA THR A 180 20.08 -24.09 -12.93
C THR A 180 18.99 -25.12 -13.21
N THR A 181 18.21 -24.89 -14.26
CA THR A 181 17.67 -26.01 -15.04
C THR A 181 17.86 -25.72 -16.52
N SER A 182 19.12 -25.84 -16.96
CA SER A 182 19.43 -26.19 -18.34
C SER A 182 18.85 -27.59 -18.59
N TYR A 183 17.66 -27.66 -19.16
CA TYR A 183 17.26 -28.89 -19.85
C TYR A 183 18.10 -28.98 -21.13
N PHE A 184 19.25 -29.64 -21.02
CA PHE A 184 19.75 -30.46 -22.12
C PHE A 184 18.85 -31.68 -22.16
N ILE A 185 17.93 -31.77 -23.12
CA ILE A 185 17.83 -32.86 -24.11
C ILE A 185 17.06 -32.33 -25.33
#